data_AF-A0A388NRB4-F1
#
_entry.id   AF-A0A388NRB4-F1
#
_cell.length_a   1.000
_cell.length_b   1.000
_cell.length_c   1.000
_cell.angle_alpha   90.00
_cell.angle_beta   90.00
_cell.angle_gamma   90.00
#
_symmetry.space_group_name_H-M   'P 1'
#
loop_
_entity.id
_entity.type
_entity.pdbx_description
1 polymer ?
#
loop_
_entity_poly.entity_id
_entity_poly.type
_entity_poly.pdbx_seq_one_letter_code
_entity_poly.pdbx_strand_id
1 'polypeptide(L)'
;MKNKLFLYIAMISIAAIWGSSFVVMKDSLERQNVFSFLSSRFILAALLMFLYKPGVFRRLTKKFITRGIIAGILLGSGYIFQTYGLTKTTVSNTGFITGLYLVFTPLISLLILKRHVLKIQWLAVLIATIGLFLSPTTE
;
A
#
# COMPACT_ATOMS: atom_id res chain seq x y z
N MET A 1 -19.38 -20.25 -12.29
CA MET A 1 -19.82 -19.13 -11.43
C MET A 1 -19.35 -19.24 -9.97
N LYS A 2 -19.32 -20.43 -9.35
CA LYS A 2 -18.83 -20.65 -7.96
C LYS A 2 -17.40 -20.12 -7.69
N ASN A 3 -16.49 -20.20 -8.67
CA ASN A 3 -15.13 -19.66 -8.49
C ASN A 3 -15.08 -18.13 -8.45
N LYS A 4 -16.02 -17.41 -9.10
CA LYS A 4 -16.04 -15.93 -9.07
C LYS A 4 -16.41 -15.43 -7.67
N LEU A 5 -17.38 -16.08 -7.01
CA LEU A 5 -17.75 -15.75 -5.64
C LEU A 5 -16.59 -15.96 -4.67
N PHE A 6 -15.87 -17.06 -4.79
CA PHE A 6 -14.67 -17.31 -3.98
C PHE A 6 -13.60 -16.22 -4.20
N LEU A 7 -13.36 -15.81 -5.46
CA LEU A 7 -12.42 -14.73 -5.77
C LEU A 7 -12.85 -13.39 -5.17
N TYR A 8 -14.14 -13.04 -5.25
CA TYR A 8 -14.64 -11.79 -4.64
C TYR A 8 -14.51 -11.81 -3.12
N ILE A 9 -14.86 -12.92 -2.48
CA ILE A 9 -14.68 -13.07 -1.02
C ILE A 9 -13.20 -12.97 -0.65
N ALA A 10 -12.31 -13.65 -1.40
CA ALA A 10 -10.87 -13.56 -1.16
C ALA A 10 -10.36 -12.12 -1.29
N MET A 11 -10.82 -11.36 -2.29
CA MET A 11 -10.44 -9.96 -2.45
C MET A 11 -10.92 -9.07 -1.31
N ILE A 12 -12.16 -9.25 -0.85
CA ILE A 12 -12.71 -8.50 0.29
C ILE A 12 -11.94 -8.86 1.57
N SER A 13 -11.64 -10.13 1.80
CA SER A 13 -10.86 -10.57 2.95
C SER A 13 -9.44 -9.99 2.95
N ILE A 14 -8.77 -9.99 1.79
CA ILE A 14 -7.44 -9.36 1.66
C ILE A 14 -7.52 -7.86 1.95
N ALA A 15 -8.54 -7.17 1.44
CA ALA A 15 -8.75 -5.75 1.71
C ALA A 15 -9.01 -5.47 3.20
N ALA A 16 -9.80 -6.31 3.86
CA ALA A 16 -10.08 -6.21 5.29
C ALA A 16 -8.83 -6.46 6.15
N ILE A 17 -8.06 -7.51 5.84
CA ILE A 17 -6.79 -7.81 6.52
C ILE A 17 -5.80 -6.65 6.34
N TRP A 18 -5.70 -6.13 5.12
CA TRP A 18 -4.81 -5.02 4.83
C TRP A 18 -5.22 -3.73 5.57
N GLY A 19 -6.51 -3.40 5.59
CA GLY A 19 -7.02 -2.23 6.33
C GLY A 19 -6.86 -2.36 7.85
N SER A 20 -7.18 -3.52 8.42
CA SER A 20 -7.01 -3.78 9.86
C SER A 20 -5.55 -3.72 10.32
N SER A 21 -4.60 -3.94 9.41
CA SER A 21 -3.17 -3.82 9.70
C SER A 21 -2.77 -2.41 10.14
N PHE A 22 -3.50 -1.35 9.71
CA PHE A 22 -3.21 0.02 10.17
C PHE A 22 -3.54 0.23 11.65
N VAL A 23 -4.54 -0.46 12.18
CA VAL A 23 -4.89 -0.41 13.61
C VAL A 23 -3.75 -1.01 14.43
N VAL A 24 -3.34 -2.23 14.07
CA VAL A 24 -2.23 -2.95 14.75
C VAL A 24 -0.90 -2.18 14.61
N MET A 25 -0.67 -1.56 13.45
CA MET A 25 0.53 -0.77 13.22
C MET A 25 0.57 0.48 14.10
N LYS A 26 -0.57 1.15 14.33
CA LYS A 26 -0.63 2.33 15.21
C LYS A 26 -0.20 1.99 16.64
N ASP A 27 -0.73 0.92 17.22
CA ASP A 27 -0.34 0.45 18.56
C ASP A 27 1.14 0.05 18.64
N SER A 28 1.67 -0.54 17.55
CA SER A 28 3.07 -0.95 17.47
C SER A 28 4.02 0.24 17.37
N LEU A 29 3.60 1.32 16.71
CA LEU A 29 4.38 2.55 16.53
C LEU A 29 4.47 3.40 17.81
N GLU A 30 3.59 3.19 18.78
CA GLU A 30 3.74 3.78 20.12
C GLU A 30 4.91 3.15 20.88
N ARG A 31 5.26 1.89 20.57
CA ARG A 31 6.30 1.13 21.25
C ARG A 31 7.63 1.11 20.48
N GLN A 32 7.62 1.44 19.19
CA GLN A 32 8.78 1.35 18.31
C GLN A 32 8.83 2.50 17.29
N ASN A 33 10.03 2.98 17.02
CA ASN A 33 10.26 3.95 15.94
C ASN A 33 9.89 3.36 14.57
N VAL A 34 9.38 4.23 13.67
CA VAL A 34 8.93 3.89 12.31
C VAL A 34 9.95 3.05 11.54
N PHE A 35 11.22 3.43 11.57
CA PHE A 35 12.28 2.70 10.87
C PHE A 35 12.49 1.30 11.45
N SER A 36 12.49 1.16 12.77
CA SER A 36 12.66 -0.13 13.45
C SER A 36 11.49 -1.08 13.14
N PHE A 37 10.26 -0.55 13.15
CA PHE A 37 9.06 -1.31 12.82
C PHE A 37 9.06 -1.78 11.35
N LEU A 38 9.40 -0.89 10.41
CA LEU A 38 9.46 -1.25 8.99
C LEU A 38 10.61 -2.23 8.70
N SER A 39 11.78 -2.03 9.30
CA SER A 39 12.93 -2.94 9.16
C SER A 39 12.57 -4.35 9.63
N SER A 40 11.98 -4.51 10.81
CA SER A 40 11.59 -5.83 11.32
C SER A 40 10.54 -6.49 10.41
N ARG A 41 9.54 -5.73 9.94
CA ARG A 41 8.51 -6.20 9.01
C ARG A 41 9.10 -6.69 7.69
N PHE A 42 9.97 -5.91 7.06
CA PHE A 42 10.56 -6.27 5.75
C PHE A 42 11.62 -7.36 5.87
N ILE A 43 12.40 -7.41 6.95
CA ILE A 43 13.35 -8.50 7.22
C ILE A 43 12.57 -9.81 7.41
N LEU A 44 11.52 -9.80 8.23
CA LEU A 44 10.68 -10.98 8.43
C LEU A 44 10.05 -11.45 7.12
N ALA A 45 9.50 -10.52 6.32
CA ALA A 45 8.94 -10.84 5.02
C ALA A 45 9.99 -11.44 4.06
N ALA A 46 11.20 -10.88 4.02
CA ALA A 46 12.29 -11.38 3.20
C ALA A 46 12.73 -12.79 3.63
N LEU A 47 12.83 -13.04 4.94
CA LEU A 47 13.16 -14.36 5.50
C LEU A 47 12.10 -15.40 5.17
N LEU A 48 10.81 -15.08 5.36
CA LEU A 48 9.71 -15.98 5.02
C LEU A 48 9.68 -16.29 3.52
N MET A 49 9.91 -15.29 2.67
CA MET A 49 9.98 -15.49 1.23
C MET A 49 11.18 -16.37 0.82
N PHE A 50 12.32 -16.21 1.50
CA PHE A 50 13.49 -17.05 1.31
C PHE A 50 13.22 -18.50 1.73
N LEU A 51 12.60 -18.72 2.90
CA LEU A 51 12.22 -20.05 3.41
C LEU A 51 11.21 -20.74 2.49
N TYR A 52 10.24 -19.99 1.96
CA TYR A 52 9.24 -20.53 1.03
C TYR A 52 9.85 -20.98 -0.30
N LYS A 53 10.84 -20.26 -0.82
CA LYS A 53 11.47 -20.59 -2.10
C LYS A 53 12.96 -20.25 -2.13
N PRO A 54 13.82 -21.09 -1.51
CA PRO A 54 15.25 -20.80 -1.39
C PRO A 54 15.98 -20.78 -2.75
N GLY A 55 15.42 -21.47 -3.75
CA GLY A 55 15.95 -21.50 -5.13
C GLY A 55 15.84 -20.18 -5.91
N VAL A 56 15.19 -19.14 -5.36
CA VAL A 56 15.04 -17.83 -6.04
C VAL A 56 16.40 -17.19 -6.36
N PHE A 57 17.40 -17.37 -5.50
CA PHE A 57 18.73 -16.77 -5.70
C PHE A 57 19.48 -17.33 -6.93
N ARG A 58 19.20 -18.56 -7.35
CA ARG A 58 19.86 -19.18 -8.52
C ARG A 58 19.49 -18.54 -9.86
N ARG A 59 18.42 -17.73 -9.90
CA ARG A 59 17.94 -17.06 -11.13
C ARG A 59 18.09 -15.53 -11.07
N LEU A 60 18.84 -15.00 -10.11
CA LEU A 60 19.05 -13.56 -9.98
C LEU A 60 20.07 -13.05 -11.01
N THR A 61 19.58 -12.44 -12.07
CA THR A 61 20.42 -11.67 -13.01
C THR A 61 20.74 -10.29 -12.44
N LYS A 62 21.91 -9.72 -12.75
CA LYS A 62 22.27 -8.33 -12.37
C LYS A 62 21.16 -7.32 -12.69
N LYS A 63 20.55 -7.42 -13.89
CA LYS A 63 19.42 -6.57 -14.32
C LYS A 63 18.19 -6.71 -13.42
N PHE A 64 17.91 -7.92 -12.91
CA PHE A 64 16.80 -8.16 -11.99
C PHE A 64 17.08 -7.53 -10.63
N ILE A 65 18.31 -7.67 -10.12
CA ILE A 65 18.74 -7.05 -8.86
C ILE A 65 18.63 -5.52 -8.94
N THR A 66 19.16 -4.89 -9.99
CA THR A 66 19.09 -3.42 -10.12
C THR A 66 17.64 -2.93 -10.16
N ARG A 67 16.76 -3.59 -10.93
CA ARG A 67 15.33 -3.25 -10.98
C ARG A 67 14.63 -3.49 -9.63
N GLY A 68 14.98 -4.57 -8.95
CA GLY A 68 14.48 -4.91 -7.61
C GLY A 68 14.88 -3.87 -6.57
N ILE A 69 16.13 -3.38 -6.62
CA ILE A 69 16.61 -2.30 -5.74
C ILE A 69 15.85 -1.01 -6.00
N ILE A 70 15.69 -0.60 -7.26
CA ILE A 70 14.94 0.63 -7.60
C ILE A 70 13.49 0.52 -7.12
N ALA A 71 12.82 -0.60 -7.41
CA ALA A 71 11.46 -0.84 -6.96
C ALA A 71 11.37 -0.88 -5.43
N GLY A 72 12.34 -1.51 -4.76
CA GLY A 72 12.45 -1.59 -3.31
C GLY A 72 12.65 -0.23 -2.65
N ILE A 73 13.48 0.65 -3.23
CA ILE A 73 13.67 2.02 -2.74
C ILE A 73 12.38 2.84 -2.88
N LEU A 74 11.69 2.74 -4.02
CA LEU A 74 10.42 3.43 -4.24
C LEU A 74 9.34 2.94 -3.28
N LEU A 75 9.18 1.62 -3.14
CA LEU A 75 8.26 1.01 -2.18
C LEU A 75 8.61 1.36 -0.75
N GLY A 76 9.89 1.21 -0.36
CA GLY A 76 10.38 1.48 0.97
C GLY A 76 10.16 2.94 1.37
N SER A 77 10.50 3.88 0.49
CA SER A 77 10.21 5.30 0.68
C SER A 77 8.70 5.55 0.86
N GLY A 78 7.88 4.94 0.02
CA GLY A 78 6.42 5.03 0.13
C GLY A 78 5.89 4.52 1.47
N TYR A 79 6.38 3.37 1.94
CA TYR A 79 6.01 2.82 3.25
C TYR A 79 6.50 3.71 4.40
N ILE A 80 7.69 4.29 4.31
CA ILE A 80 8.20 5.23 5.32
C ILE A 80 7.28 6.45 5.40
N PHE A 81 6.96 7.08 4.28
CA PHE A 81 6.07 8.25 4.26
C PHE A 81 4.67 7.90 4.76
N GLN A 82 4.11 6.76 4.36
CA GLN A 82 2.81 6.31 4.83
C GLN A 82 2.81 6.04 6.34
N THR A 83 3.82 5.34 6.84
CA THR A 83 3.91 4.96 8.26
C THR A 83 4.19 6.18 9.13
N TYR A 84 5.01 7.12 8.64
CA TYR A 84 5.21 8.40 9.29
C TYR A 84 3.91 9.22 9.30
N GLY A 85 3.17 9.24 8.18
CA GLY A 85 1.83 9.83 8.12
C GLY A 85 0.89 9.26 9.18
N LEU A 86 0.91 7.93 9.38
CA LEU A 86 0.11 7.27 10.42
C LEU A 86 0.47 7.74 11.84
N THR A 87 1.72 8.07 12.12
CA THR A 87 2.10 8.64 13.44
C THR A 87 1.59 10.06 13.65
N LYS A 88 1.24 10.77 12.57
CA LYS A 88 0.79 12.17 12.61
C LYS A 88 -0.73 12.32 12.46
N THR A 89 -1.45 11.23 12.20
CA THR A 89 -2.89 11.29 11.96
C THR A 89 -3.61 10.04 12.47
N THR A 90 -4.93 9.98 12.27
CA THR A 90 -5.74 8.84 12.68
C THR A 90 -5.62 7.68 11.68
N VAL A 91 -5.97 6.47 12.13
CA VAL A 91 -6.05 5.29 11.26
C VAL A 91 -7.01 5.55 10.09
N SER A 92 -8.14 6.23 10.38
CA SER A 92 -9.14 6.62 9.39
C SER A 92 -8.56 7.55 8.32
N ASN A 93 -7.89 8.63 8.73
CA ASN A 93 -7.29 9.60 7.80
C ASN A 93 -6.18 8.96 6.95
N THR A 94 -5.33 8.11 7.54
CA THR A 94 -4.28 7.41 6.80
C THR A 94 -4.86 6.43 5.77
N GLY A 95 -5.91 5.69 6.15
CA GLY A 95 -6.63 4.80 5.26
C GLY A 95 -7.27 5.55 4.10
N PHE A 96 -7.86 6.71 4.37
CA PHE A 96 -8.45 7.59 3.37
C PHE A 96 -7.40 8.14 2.38
N ILE A 97 -6.32 8.74 2.91
CA ILE A 97 -5.22 9.28 2.10
C ILE A 97 -4.60 8.19 1.24
N THR A 98 -4.43 6.98 1.80
CA THR A 98 -3.95 5.87 1.02
C THR A 98 -4.97 5.51 -0.07
N GLY A 99 -6.26 5.45 0.24
CA GLY A 99 -7.32 5.23 -0.76
C GLY A 99 -7.29 6.20 -1.96
N LEU A 100 -6.79 7.43 -1.78
CA LEU A 100 -6.58 8.38 -2.88
C LEU A 100 -5.59 7.89 -3.93
N TYR A 101 -4.74 6.90 -3.66
CA TYR A 101 -3.92 6.30 -4.72
C TYR A 101 -4.80 5.74 -5.84
N LEU A 102 -6.04 5.29 -5.57
CA LEU A 102 -6.98 4.81 -6.60
C LEU A 102 -7.37 5.92 -7.59
N VAL A 103 -7.29 7.17 -7.14
CA VAL A 103 -7.48 8.38 -7.94
C VAL A 103 -6.20 8.76 -8.66
N PHE A 104 -5.07 8.79 -7.96
CA PHE A 104 -3.78 9.16 -8.56
C PHE A 104 -3.28 8.14 -9.58
N THR A 105 -3.52 6.85 -9.38
CA THR A 105 -3.04 5.77 -10.27
C THR A 105 -3.50 5.95 -11.72
N PRO A 106 -4.79 6.14 -12.03
CA PRO A 106 -5.22 6.42 -13.40
C PRO A 106 -4.77 7.78 -13.93
N LEU A 107 -4.65 8.80 -13.08
CA LEU A 107 -4.14 10.11 -13.49
C LEU A 107 -2.66 10.04 -13.90
N ILE A 108 -1.84 9.37 -13.10
CA ILE A 108 -0.43 9.10 -13.40
C ILE A 108 -0.33 8.19 -14.63
N SER A 109 -1.22 7.20 -14.77
CA SER A 109 -1.29 6.37 -15.98
C SER A 109 -1.70 7.16 -17.23
N LEU A 110 -2.53 8.19 -17.12
CA LEU A 110 -2.84 9.08 -18.23
C LEU A 110 -1.61 9.89 -18.63
N LEU A 111 -0.90 10.44 -17.64
CA LEU A 111 0.23 11.33 -17.86
C LEU A 111 1.46 10.58 -18.40
N ILE A 112 1.75 9.39 -17.86
CA ILE A 112 2.93 8.59 -18.20
C ILE A 112 2.63 7.59 -19.32
N LEU A 113 1.51 6.86 -19.26
CA LEU A 113 1.17 5.81 -20.23
C LEU A 113 0.22 6.28 -21.36
N LYS A 114 -0.25 7.54 -21.35
CA LYS A 114 -1.19 8.11 -22.34
C LYS A 114 -2.46 7.27 -22.58
N ARG A 115 -2.90 6.49 -21.58
CA ARG A 115 -4.11 5.67 -21.67
C ARG A 115 -5.35 6.49 -21.30
N HIS A 116 -6.44 6.33 -22.05
CA HIS A 116 -7.71 7.01 -21.76
C HIS A 116 -8.28 6.61 -20.40
N VAL A 117 -8.63 7.62 -19.61
CA VAL A 117 -9.22 7.53 -18.26
C VAL A 117 -10.74 7.48 -18.40
N LEU A 118 -11.38 6.55 -17.68
CA LEU A 118 -12.83 6.34 -17.70
C LEU A 118 -13.55 7.43 -16.87
N LYS A 119 -14.77 7.82 -17.27
CA LYS A 119 -15.59 8.82 -16.53
C LYS A 119 -15.81 8.47 -15.05
N ILE A 120 -15.82 7.17 -14.72
CA ILE A 120 -15.96 6.66 -13.35
C ILE A 120 -14.76 7.03 -12.46
N GLN A 121 -13.57 7.19 -13.04
CA GLN A 121 -12.36 7.58 -12.31
C GLN A 121 -12.42 9.06 -11.91
N TRP A 122 -12.99 9.92 -12.77
CA TRP A 122 -13.27 11.31 -12.45
C TRP A 122 -14.30 11.46 -11.32
N LEU A 123 -15.34 10.63 -11.31
CA LEU A 123 -16.30 10.59 -10.21
C LEU A 123 -15.64 10.14 -8.90
N ALA A 124 -14.77 9.13 -8.95
CA ALA A 124 -13.99 8.69 -7.79
C ALA A 124 -13.07 9.78 -7.25
N VAL A 125 -12.43 10.58 -8.13
CA VAL A 125 -11.64 11.76 -7.74
C VAL A 125 -12.50 12.74 -6.95
N LEU A 126 -13.66 13.09 -7.50
CA LEU A 126 -14.54 14.09 -6.90
C LEU A 126 -15.10 13.63 -5.55
N ILE A 127 -15.54 12.38 -5.46
CA ILE A 127 -16.00 11.77 -4.20
C ILE A 127 -14.87 11.73 -3.17
N ALA A 128 -13.65 11.37 -3.57
CA ALA A 128 -12.53 11.30 -2.65
C ALA A 128 -12.05 12.69 -2.19
N THR A 129 -12.12 13.72 -3.05
CA THR A 129 -11.88 15.11 -2.64
C THR A 129 -12.92 15.58 -1.61
N ILE A 130 -14.20 15.24 -1.82
CA ILE A 130 -15.27 15.55 -0.86
C ILE A 130 -15.07 14.79 0.46
N GLY A 131 -14.71 13.50 0.41
CA GLY A 131 -14.43 12.72 1.61
C GLY A 131 -13.24 13.27 2.42
N LEU A 132 -12.21 13.82 1.75
CA LEU A 132 -11.09 14.50 2.41
C LEU A 132 -11.54 15.77 3.13
N PHE A 133 -12.45 16.53 2.52
CA PHE A 133 -13.00 17.77 3.09
C PHE A 133 -13.96 17.50 4.25
N LEU A 134 -14.72 16.40 4.19
CA LEU A 134 -15.66 15.99 5.23
C LEU A 134 -15.02 15.19 6.37
N SER A 135 -13.83 14.62 6.14
CA SER A 135 -13.09 13.91 7.18
C SER A 135 -12.82 14.90 8.32
N PRO A 136 -13.34 14.66 9.54
CA PRO A 136 -13.19 15.60 10.63
C PRO A 136 -11.71 15.87 10.87
N THR A 137 -11.29 17.12 10.70
CA THR A 137 -9.97 17.62 11.08
C THR A 137 -9.83 17.79 12.60
N THR A 138 -10.56 17.00 13.38
CA THR A 138 -10.67 17.10 14.84
C THR A 138 -10.55 15.71 15.47
N GLU A 139 -9.30 15.31 15.71
CA GLU A 139 -8.77 14.72 16.95
C GLU A 139 -7.27 14.41 16.78
#